data_AF-A0A2A4RXN5-F1
#
_entry.id   AF-A0A2A4RXN5-F1
#
_cell.length_a   1.000
_cell.length_b   1.000
_cell.length_c   1.000
_cell.angle_alpha   90.00
_cell.angle_beta   90.00
_cell.angle_gamma   90.00
#
_symmetry.space_group_name_H-M   'P 1'
#
loop_
_entity.id
_entity.type
_entity.pdbx_description
1 polymer ?
#
loop_
_entity_poly.entity_id
_entity_poly.type
_entity_poly.pdbx_seq_one_letter_code
_entity_poly.pdbx_strand_id
1 'polypeptide(L)'
;MTSTQSLFIRAIGIATLMAMPAMALAEVTSPFYNTNQNPLIQLHGLPPLEKGIVMKSGSTSANVILDITSNSISEIEQQEQIILDGETYRLNLMFRHGLTQPVFGMKGVEIGIDIPFVSHRGGTLDGFIRNWHDAFGLTNSERDQFQDDQLHYQYRRNGATAFRMLNTSNNIGDIRLSAAWQLACRRADETDCSALRASLKLPSGKAKKLSGSGGLDFSLAHSTTRTYQRYTFNYGGGLLLNGRSDLFDEQQKALVGFANAGVNYQPGRFPWMVLKAQLD
;
A
#
# COMPACT_ATOMS: atom_id res chain seq x y z
N MET A 1 -10.87 -41.78 39.86
CA MET A 1 -10.06 -40.87 39.02
C MET A 1 -10.40 -41.14 37.56
N THR A 2 -11.32 -40.35 37.01
CA THR A 2 -11.65 -40.34 35.58
C THR A 2 -12.00 -38.91 35.23
N SER A 3 -11.03 -38.19 34.65
CA SER A 3 -11.19 -36.84 34.14
C SER A 3 -11.69 -36.94 32.70
N THR A 4 -12.94 -36.56 32.48
CA THR A 4 -13.52 -36.34 31.15
C THR A 4 -13.08 -34.96 30.68
N GLN A 5 -12.17 -34.89 29.71
CA GLN A 5 -11.86 -33.64 29.01
C GLN A 5 -12.94 -33.35 27.97
N SER A 6 -13.58 -32.19 28.09
CA SER A 6 -14.53 -31.65 27.13
C SER A 6 -13.79 -31.02 25.95
N LEU A 7 -14.03 -31.57 24.74
CA LEU A 7 -13.56 -31.03 23.47
C LEU A 7 -14.49 -29.89 23.04
N PHE A 8 -14.07 -28.63 23.19
CA PHE A 8 -14.79 -27.49 22.63
C PHE A 8 -14.33 -27.23 21.19
N ILE A 9 -15.07 -27.75 20.21
CA ILE A 9 -14.92 -27.33 18.80
C ILE A 9 -15.64 -26.00 18.63
N ARG A 10 -14.90 -24.90 18.53
CA ARG A 10 -15.42 -23.62 18.05
C ARG A 10 -15.44 -23.63 16.52
N ALA A 11 -16.55 -24.03 15.93
CA ALA A 11 -16.81 -23.80 14.51
C ALA A 11 -17.17 -22.32 14.32
N ILE A 12 -16.24 -21.53 13.77
CA ILE A 12 -16.53 -20.18 13.27
C ILE A 12 -17.14 -20.37 11.88
N GLY A 13 -18.47 -20.30 11.79
CA GLY A 13 -19.18 -20.30 10.53
C GLY A 13 -18.91 -19.00 9.77
N ILE A 14 -18.13 -19.07 8.70
CA ILE A 14 -18.06 -18.01 7.69
C ILE A 14 -19.36 -18.11 6.90
N ALA A 15 -20.33 -17.25 7.19
CA ALA A 15 -21.50 -17.06 6.35
C ALA A 15 -21.04 -16.37 5.06
N THR A 16 -20.72 -17.17 4.04
CA THR A 16 -20.40 -16.68 2.70
C THR A 16 -21.68 -16.13 2.08
N LEU A 17 -21.85 -14.81 2.08
CA LEU A 17 -22.86 -14.15 1.28
C LEU A 17 -22.46 -14.35 -0.19
N MET A 18 -22.92 -15.44 -0.83
CA MET A 18 -22.81 -15.63 -2.28
C MET A 18 -23.76 -14.66 -2.97
N ALA A 19 -23.39 -13.38 -3.02
CA ALA A 19 -23.91 -12.49 -4.03
C ALA A 19 -23.37 -12.99 -5.37
N MET A 20 -24.24 -13.40 -6.28
CA MET A 20 -23.85 -13.67 -7.67
C MET A 20 -23.09 -12.45 -8.18
N PRO A 21 -21.83 -12.56 -8.62
CA PRO A 21 -21.17 -11.43 -9.24
C PRO A 21 -21.91 -11.19 -10.55
N ALA A 22 -22.70 -10.11 -10.61
CA ALA A 22 -22.90 -9.46 -11.89
C ALA A 22 -21.50 -9.30 -12.50
N MET A 23 -21.29 -9.74 -13.74
CA MET A 23 -20.00 -9.56 -14.41
C MET A 23 -19.68 -8.07 -14.39
N ALA A 24 -18.90 -7.65 -13.39
CA ALA A 24 -18.44 -6.29 -13.28
C ALA A 24 -17.50 -6.09 -14.46
N LEU A 25 -17.83 -5.14 -15.33
CA LEU A 25 -16.88 -4.69 -16.34
C LEU A 25 -15.63 -4.21 -15.60
N ALA A 26 -14.46 -4.61 -16.09
CA ALA A 26 -13.20 -4.22 -15.49
C ALA A 26 -13.07 -2.69 -15.46
N GLU A 27 -12.65 -2.13 -14.33
CA GLU A 27 -12.43 -0.70 -14.21
C GLU A 27 -11.19 -0.29 -15.02
N VAL A 28 -11.43 0.28 -16.21
CA VAL A 28 -10.40 0.62 -17.19
C VAL A 28 -9.55 1.82 -16.76
N THR A 29 -10.15 2.77 -16.03
CA THR A 29 -9.49 4.04 -15.73
C THR A 29 -8.61 3.99 -14.49
N SER A 30 -8.88 3.10 -13.54
CA SER A 30 -8.14 3.08 -12.29
C SER A 30 -6.77 2.42 -12.45
N PRO A 31 -5.68 3.05 -11.98
CA PRO A 31 -4.38 2.39 -11.90
C PRO A 31 -4.44 1.16 -10.99
N PHE A 32 -3.35 0.39 -10.94
CA PHE A 32 -3.22 -0.64 -9.93
C PHE A 32 -2.83 0.04 -8.62
N TYR A 33 -3.59 -0.22 -7.54
CA TYR A 33 -3.20 0.32 -6.24
C TYR A 33 -1.95 -0.44 -5.77
N ASN A 34 -0.83 0.26 -5.77
CA ASN A 34 0.44 -0.25 -5.30
C ASN A 34 1.15 0.81 -4.50
N THR A 35 1.79 0.38 -3.42
CA THR A 35 2.69 1.20 -2.62
C THR A 35 3.91 0.36 -2.30
N ASN A 36 5.06 1.00 -2.12
CA ASN A 36 6.27 0.29 -1.72
C ASN A 36 6.10 -0.32 -0.31
N GLN A 37 6.04 -1.66 -0.24
CA GLN A 37 5.82 -2.42 0.99
C GLN A 37 7.11 -2.74 1.75
N ASN A 38 8.26 -2.17 1.36
CA ASN A 38 9.46 -2.30 2.15
C ASN A 38 9.18 -1.78 3.58
N PRO A 39 9.50 -2.55 4.63
CA PRO A 39 9.15 -2.21 6.03
C PRO A 39 9.63 -0.84 6.51
N LEU A 40 10.66 -0.27 5.87
CA LEU A 40 11.21 1.04 6.22
C LEU A 40 10.63 2.17 5.35
N ILE A 41 10.24 1.87 4.10
CA ILE A 41 9.67 2.87 3.19
C ILE A 41 8.19 3.11 3.49
N GLN A 42 7.43 2.05 3.81
CA GLN A 42 6.00 2.14 4.09
C GLN A 42 5.65 3.01 5.31
N LEU A 43 6.64 3.36 6.15
CA LEU A 43 6.47 4.24 7.31
C LEU A 43 6.16 5.68 6.88
N HIS A 44 6.51 6.05 5.65
CA HIS A 44 6.40 7.40 5.13
C HIS A 44 5.14 7.60 4.28
N GLY A 45 4.66 8.85 4.24
CA GLY A 45 3.40 9.24 3.62
C GLY A 45 3.37 9.24 2.09
N LEU A 46 4.23 8.47 1.40
CA LEU A 46 4.25 8.42 -0.07
C LEU A 46 2.89 7.96 -0.61
N PRO A 47 2.22 8.77 -1.43
CA PRO A 47 0.95 8.38 -2.03
C PRO A 47 1.16 7.41 -3.21
N PRO A 48 0.22 6.48 -3.44
CA PRO A 48 0.24 5.62 -4.64
C PRO A 48 -0.07 6.42 -5.90
N LEU A 49 0.11 5.78 -7.08
CA LEU A 49 -0.46 6.30 -8.32
C LEU A 49 -1.98 6.38 -8.21
N GLU A 50 -2.51 7.58 -8.42
CA GLU A 50 -3.95 7.85 -8.42
C GLU A 50 -4.37 8.38 -9.79
N LYS A 51 -5.63 8.11 -10.17
CA LYS A 51 -6.22 8.64 -11.42
C LYS A 51 -6.46 10.15 -11.33
N GLY A 52 -6.46 10.85 -12.46
CA GLY A 52 -6.82 12.27 -12.56
C GLY A 52 -8.33 12.55 -12.46
N ILE A 53 -9.13 11.56 -12.07
CA ILE A 53 -10.58 11.64 -11.92
C ILE A 53 -10.92 11.55 -10.43
N VAL A 54 -11.64 12.54 -9.90
CA VAL A 54 -12.11 12.53 -8.51
C VAL A 54 -13.47 11.85 -8.39
N MET A 55 -13.83 11.42 -7.18
CA MET A 55 -15.14 10.87 -6.86
C MET A 55 -16.28 11.82 -7.28
N LYS A 56 -17.30 11.26 -7.93
CA LYS A 56 -18.51 12.00 -8.32
C LYS A 56 -19.20 12.57 -7.08
N SER A 57 -19.76 13.77 -7.22
CA SER A 57 -20.54 14.44 -6.18
C SER A 57 -21.61 13.53 -5.58
N GLY A 58 -21.60 13.38 -4.25
CA GLY A 58 -22.52 12.53 -3.49
C GLY A 58 -22.22 11.03 -3.55
N SER A 59 -21.24 10.60 -4.36
CA SER A 59 -20.86 9.19 -4.48
C SER A 59 -19.83 8.80 -3.43
N THR A 60 -19.82 7.52 -3.07
CA THR A 60 -18.92 6.94 -2.07
C THR A 60 -18.32 5.66 -2.60
N SER A 61 -17.04 5.41 -2.31
CA SER A 61 -16.43 4.10 -2.49
C SER A 61 -15.78 3.61 -1.21
N ALA A 62 -15.86 2.30 -0.99
CA ALA A 62 -15.11 1.59 0.03
C ALA A 62 -14.28 0.51 -0.66
N ASN A 63 -12.98 0.47 -0.39
CA ASN A 63 -12.06 -0.54 -0.92
C ASN A 63 -11.34 -1.22 0.24
N VAL A 64 -11.09 -2.51 0.07
CA VAL A 64 -10.30 -3.32 1.00
C VAL A 64 -9.16 -3.93 0.21
N ILE A 65 -7.93 -3.66 0.64
CA ILE A 65 -6.72 -4.16 -0.03
C ILE A 65 -5.91 -4.94 0.98
N LEU A 66 -5.50 -6.15 0.60
CA LEU A 66 -4.58 -6.97 1.38
C LEU A 66 -3.29 -7.13 0.58
N ASP A 67 -2.22 -6.50 1.06
CA ASP A 67 -0.86 -6.70 0.57
C ASP A 67 -0.18 -7.77 1.42
N ILE A 68 0.47 -8.75 0.78
CA ILE A 68 1.31 -9.76 1.45
C ILE A 68 2.69 -9.69 0.81
N THR A 69 3.70 -9.35 1.60
CA THR A 69 5.07 -9.12 1.14
C THR A 69 6.03 -9.99 1.92
N SER A 70 6.87 -10.77 1.22
CA SER A 70 8.01 -11.47 1.83
C SER A 70 9.27 -10.62 1.63
N ASN A 71 10.01 -10.38 2.70
CA ASN A 71 11.28 -9.66 2.67
C ASN A 71 12.41 -10.64 3.04
N SER A 72 13.53 -10.54 2.32
CA SER A 72 14.78 -11.24 2.66
C SER A 72 15.93 -10.35 2.20
N ILE A 73 16.42 -9.52 3.11
CA ILE A 73 17.53 -8.59 2.89
C ILE A 73 18.52 -8.77 4.04
N SER A 74 19.80 -8.93 3.73
CA SER A 74 20.91 -8.97 4.69
C SER A 74 22.07 -8.17 4.12
N GLU A 75 22.33 -6.99 4.66
CA GLU A 75 23.44 -6.16 4.20
C GLU A 75 24.23 -5.63 5.40
N ILE A 76 25.55 -5.65 5.25
CA ILE A 76 26.50 -5.07 6.20
C ILE A 76 27.45 -4.20 5.40
N GLU A 77 27.47 -2.90 5.70
CA GLU A 77 28.39 -1.95 5.08
C GLU A 77 28.99 -1.04 6.16
N GLN A 78 30.32 -1.09 6.30
CA GLN A 78 31.07 -0.33 7.29
C GLN A 78 30.54 -0.49 8.72
N GLN A 79 29.84 0.52 9.25
CA GLN A 79 29.26 0.55 10.59
C GLN A 79 27.72 0.37 10.58
N GLU A 80 27.14 0.06 9.43
CA GLU A 80 25.72 -0.15 9.23
C GLU A 80 25.42 -1.62 8.94
N GLN A 81 24.32 -2.12 9.52
CA GLN A 81 23.79 -3.44 9.27
C GLN A 81 22.28 -3.37 9.19
N ILE A 82 21.72 -3.91 8.11
CA ILE A 82 20.29 -4.09 7.91
C ILE A 82 19.98 -5.57 7.69
N ILE A 83 18.99 -6.06 8.44
CA ILE A 83 18.43 -7.39 8.26
C ILE A 83 16.92 -7.20 8.18
N LEU A 84 16.32 -7.58 7.05
CA LEU A 84 14.87 -7.61 6.87
C LEU A 84 14.48 -8.99 6.35
N ASP A 85 14.28 -9.93 7.28
CA ASP A 85 13.81 -11.27 6.98
C ASP A 85 12.44 -11.52 7.63
N GLY A 86 11.46 -11.91 6.83
CA GLY A 86 10.10 -12.18 7.27
C GLY A 86 9.02 -11.47 6.43
N GLU A 87 7.76 -11.67 6.83
CA GLU A 87 6.59 -11.28 6.07
C GLU A 87 5.84 -10.10 6.66
N THR A 88 5.33 -9.26 5.77
CA THR A 88 4.44 -8.14 6.10
C THR A 88 3.09 -8.35 5.43
N TYR A 89 2.04 -8.38 6.25
CA TYR A 89 0.64 -8.40 5.84
C TYR A 89 0.04 -7.03 6.14
N ARG A 90 -0.48 -6.35 5.13
CA ARG A 90 -1.06 -5.03 5.28
C ARG A 90 -2.49 -5.03 4.74
N LEU A 91 -3.46 -4.93 5.64
CA LEU A 91 -4.87 -4.75 5.29
C LEU A 91 -5.20 -3.26 5.33
N ASN A 92 -5.54 -2.66 4.20
CA ASN A 92 -5.93 -1.26 4.11
C ASN A 92 -7.43 -1.12 3.87
N LEU A 93 -8.11 -0.41 4.77
CA LEU A 93 -9.50 -0.02 4.59
C LEU A 93 -9.53 1.41 4.06
N MET A 94 -10.03 1.59 2.84
CA MET A 94 -10.01 2.86 2.15
C MET A 94 -11.41 3.35 1.86
N PHE A 95 -11.72 4.57 2.28
CA PHE A 95 -12.99 5.21 2.03
C PHE A 95 -12.77 6.51 1.26
N ARG A 96 -13.58 6.75 0.23
CA ARG A 96 -13.61 8.00 -0.53
C ARG A 96 -15.03 8.49 -0.65
N HIS A 97 -15.24 9.80 -0.59
CA HIS A 97 -16.54 10.43 -0.77
C HIS A 97 -16.41 11.72 -1.57
N GLY A 98 -17.28 11.89 -2.58
CA GLY A 98 -17.37 13.11 -3.37
C GLY A 98 -18.29 14.12 -2.70
N LEU A 99 -17.78 15.29 -2.34
CA LEU A 99 -18.57 16.35 -1.73
C LEU A 99 -19.53 16.98 -2.74
N THR A 100 -20.74 17.28 -2.27
CA THR A 100 -21.77 17.96 -3.06
C THR A 100 -21.59 19.47 -3.11
N GLN A 101 -20.99 20.03 -2.06
CA GLN A 101 -20.72 21.45 -1.94
C GLN A 101 -19.32 21.80 -2.48
N PRO A 102 -19.15 22.94 -3.15
CA PRO A 102 -17.83 23.41 -3.54
C PRO A 102 -16.95 23.69 -2.32
N VAL A 103 -15.65 23.44 -2.44
CA VAL A 103 -14.65 23.80 -1.43
C VAL A 103 -13.63 24.73 -2.09
N PHE A 104 -13.37 25.88 -1.47
CA PHE A 104 -12.55 26.96 -2.05
C PHE A 104 -13.01 27.40 -3.46
N GLY A 105 -14.32 27.38 -3.72
CA GLY A 105 -14.89 27.73 -5.02
C GLY A 105 -14.76 26.66 -6.11
N MET A 106 -14.08 25.54 -5.83
CA MET A 106 -13.92 24.43 -6.77
C MET A 106 -15.01 23.38 -6.58
N LYS A 107 -15.60 22.93 -7.69
CA LYS A 107 -16.50 21.76 -7.74
C LYS A 107 -15.68 20.49 -8.00
N GLY A 108 -16.25 19.32 -7.68
CA GLY A 108 -15.55 18.05 -7.83
C GLY A 108 -14.46 17.91 -6.78
N VAL A 109 -14.89 17.76 -5.53
CA VAL A 109 -14.01 17.59 -4.39
C VAL A 109 -14.21 16.21 -3.81
N GLU A 110 -13.13 15.45 -3.67
CA GLU A 110 -13.13 14.14 -3.02
C GLU A 110 -12.41 14.29 -1.67
N ILE A 111 -12.95 13.65 -0.64
CA ILE A 111 -12.26 13.43 0.64
C ILE A 111 -12.09 11.94 0.86
N GLY A 112 -11.06 11.56 1.61
CA GLY A 112 -10.77 10.15 1.86
C GLY A 112 -10.06 9.89 3.18
N ILE A 113 -10.21 8.65 3.64
CA ILE A 113 -9.47 8.10 4.77
C ILE A 113 -8.97 6.69 4.43
N ASP A 114 -7.71 6.40 4.78
CA ASP A 114 -7.10 5.07 4.69
C ASP A 114 -6.69 4.62 6.09
N ILE A 115 -7.11 3.42 6.48
CA ILE A 115 -6.84 2.83 7.80
C ILE A 115 -6.08 1.51 7.58
N PRO A 116 -4.74 1.54 7.68
CA PRO A 116 -3.94 0.33 7.53
C PRO A 116 -3.86 -0.46 8.84
N PHE A 117 -3.96 -1.78 8.74
CA PHE A 117 -3.59 -2.74 9.77
C PHE A 117 -2.38 -3.52 9.27
N VAL A 118 -1.27 -3.41 9.99
CA VAL A 118 0.02 -3.97 9.61
C VAL A 118 0.38 -5.11 10.55
N SER A 119 0.76 -6.25 9.97
CA SER A 119 1.25 -7.41 10.69
C SER A 119 2.59 -7.84 10.14
N HIS A 120 3.59 -7.89 11.01
CA HIS A 120 4.91 -8.46 10.71
C HIS A 120 5.01 -9.82 11.37
N ARG A 121 5.45 -10.84 10.64
CA ARG A 121 5.52 -12.24 11.12
C ARG A 121 6.62 -13.03 10.40
N GLY A 122 6.89 -14.24 10.88
CA GLY A 122 7.79 -15.17 10.19
C GLY A 122 7.22 -15.69 8.87
N GLY A 123 8.06 -16.35 8.08
CA GLY A 123 7.82 -16.69 6.68
C GLY A 123 6.83 -17.83 6.41
N THR A 124 5.52 -17.58 6.51
CA THR A 124 4.49 -18.58 6.16
C THR A 124 4.54 -19.01 4.68
N LEU A 125 5.12 -18.18 3.81
CA LEU A 125 5.32 -18.38 2.37
C LEU A 125 6.70 -18.99 2.04
N ASP A 126 7.59 -19.22 3.02
CA ASP A 126 8.95 -19.70 2.76
C ASP A 126 8.94 -21.02 1.98
N GLY A 127 8.07 -21.96 2.37
CA GLY A 127 7.91 -23.23 1.65
C GLY A 127 7.39 -23.06 0.21
N PHE A 128 6.44 -22.16 -0.01
CA PHE A 128 5.91 -21.89 -1.37
C PHE A 128 6.98 -21.27 -2.27
N ILE A 129 7.73 -20.29 -1.76
CA ILE A 129 8.77 -19.58 -2.50
C ILE A 129 9.91 -20.54 -2.88
N ARG A 130 10.37 -21.38 -1.93
CA ARG A 130 11.40 -22.39 -2.23
C ARG A 130 10.96 -23.36 -3.32
N ASN A 131 9.75 -23.91 -3.21
CA ASN A 131 9.22 -24.82 -4.22
C ASN A 131 9.09 -24.14 -5.60
N TRP A 132 8.74 -22.85 -5.63
CA TRP A 132 8.71 -22.08 -6.86
C TRP A 132 10.12 -21.93 -7.45
N HIS A 133 11.12 -21.54 -6.65
CA HIS A 133 12.51 -21.48 -7.11
C HIS A 133 13.02 -22.83 -7.64
N ASP A 134 12.75 -23.92 -6.92
CA ASP A 134 13.14 -25.28 -7.33
C ASP A 134 12.49 -25.67 -8.66
N ALA A 135 11.21 -25.33 -8.85
CA ALA A 135 10.48 -25.61 -10.09
C ALA A 135 11.04 -24.86 -11.31
N PHE A 136 11.64 -23.68 -11.12
CA PHE A 136 12.23 -22.86 -12.17
C PHE A 136 13.76 -22.89 -12.21
N GLY A 137 14.41 -23.67 -11.34
CA GLY A 137 15.87 -23.78 -11.26
C GLY A 137 16.56 -22.49 -10.78
N LEU A 138 15.87 -21.67 -9.99
CA LEU A 138 16.38 -20.41 -9.45
C LEU A 138 17.09 -20.65 -8.10
N THR A 139 18.05 -19.79 -7.76
CA THR A 139 18.86 -19.93 -6.53
C THR A 139 18.12 -19.39 -5.30
N ASN A 140 18.26 -20.06 -4.16
CA ASN A 140 17.77 -19.59 -2.84
C ASN A 140 18.87 -18.94 -1.97
N SER A 141 20.03 -18.59 -2.55
CA SER A 141 21.26 -18.28 -1.79
C SER A 141 21.17 -17.13 -0.77
N GLU A 142 20.27 -16.16 -0.98
CA GLU A 142 20.03 -15.08 -0.02
C GLU A 142 19.14 -15.54 1.14
N ARG A 143 18.19 -16.47 0.88
CA ARG A 143 17.26 -17.02 1.88
C ARG A 143 17.90 -18.11 2.73
N ASP A 144 18.85 -18.87 2.17
CA ASP A 144 19.58 -19.94 2.89
C ASP A 144 20.44 -19.40 4.06
N GLN A 145 20.61 -18.08 4.16
CA GLN A 145 21.32 -17.42 5.27
C GLN A 145 20.46 -17.26 6.52
N PHE A 146 19.15 -17.48 6.41
CA PHE A 146 18.17 -17.29 7.48
C PHE A 146 17.56 -18.61 7.96
N GLN A 147 17.01 -18.60 9.17
CA GLN A 147 16.22 -19.73 9.65
C GLN A 147 14.80 -19.61 9.11
N ASP A 148 14.28 -20.70 8.54
CA ASP A 148 12.90 -20.77 8.03
C ASP A 148 11.88 -20.31 9.09
N ASP A 149 10.79 -19.68 8.62
CA ASP A 149 9.62 -19.32 9.41
C ASP A 149 9.89 -18.32 10.56
N GLN A 150 11.00 -17.58 10.52
CA GLN A 150 11.33 -16.57 11.54
C GLN A 150 11.09 -15.14 11.07
N LEU A 151 10.82 -14.25 12.03
CA LEU A 151 10.86 -12.81 11.81
C LEU A 151 12.17 -12.28 12.35
N HIS A 152 12.96 -11.63 11.51
CA HIS A 152 14.15 -10.89 11.91
C HIS A 152 14.23 -9.57 11.15
N TYR A 153 13.60 -8.54 11.72
CA TYR A 153 13.79 -7.17 11.26
C TYR A 153 14.72 -6.43 12.23
N GLN A 154 15.84 -5.91 11.73
CA GLN A 154 16.83 -5.20 12.53
C GLN A 154 17.57 -4.16 11.69
N TYR A 155 17.83 -3.00 12.29
CA TYR A 155 18.80 -2.04 11.77
C TYR A 155 19.73 -1.59 12.89
N ARG A 156 21.03 -1.60 12.59
CA ARG A 156 22.10 -1.13 13.47
C ARG A 156 22.99 -0.14 12.75
N ARG A 157 23.47 0.85 13.49
CA ARG A 157 24.42 1.86 13.02
C ARG A 157 25.36 2.26 14.15
N ASN A 158 26.65 2.31 13.88
CA ASN A 158 27.69 2.73 14.84
C ASN A 158 27.60 1.96 16.16
N GLY A 159 27.32 0.65 16.08
CA GLY A 159 27.13 -0.24 17.24
C GLY A 159 25.76 -0.12 17.94
N ALA A 160 25.01 0.96 17.74
CA ALA A 160 23.67 1.15 18.28
C ALA A 160 22.61 0.44 17.44
N THR A 161 21.58 -0.10 18.10
CA THR A 161 20.42 -0.72 17.42
C THR A 161 19.29 0.28 17.36
N ALA A 162 18.89 0.72 16.16
CA ALA A 162 17.78 1.65 16.00
C ALA A 162 16.44 0.95 16.27
N PHE A 163 16.27 -0.24 15.69
CA PHE A 163 15.15 -1.12 15.98
C PHE A 163 15.57 -2.60 15.86
N ARG A 164 14.86 -3.47 16.59
CA ARG A 164 14.98 -4.92 16.46
C ARG A 164 13.64 -5.57 16.78
N MET A 165 13.22 -6.46 15.91
CA MET A 165 11.92 -7.12 15.96
C MET A 165 12.09 -8.59 15.57
N LEU A 166 11.92 -9.46 16.55
CA LEU A 166 12.05 -10.91 16.39
C LEU A 166 10.73 -11.68 16.55
N ASN A 167 9.69 -10.98 17.00
CA ASN A 167 8.41 -11.58 17.34
C ASN A 167 7.32 -10.91 16.52
N THR A 168 6.33 -11.71 16.12
CA THR A 168 5.14 -11.24 15.41
C THR A 168 4.54 -10.02 16.08
N SER A 169 4.09 -9.06 15.27
CA SER A 169 3.29 -7.94 15.76
C SER A 169 2.10 -7.69 14.87
N ASN A 170 1.05 -7.14 15.47
CA ASN A 170 -0.15 -6.71 14.78
C ASN A 170 -0.51 -5.33 15.32
N ASN A 171 -0.48 -4.32 14.48
CA ASN A 171 -0.74 -2.94 14.89
C ASN A 171 -1.55 -2.23 13.83
N ILE A 172 -2.31 -1.22 14.26
CA ILE A 172 -2.74 -0.18 13.33
C ILE A 172 -1.50 0.54 12.82
N GLY A 173 -1.53 0.90 11.54
CA GLY A 173 -0.52 1.75 10.96
C GLY A 173 -0.88 3.23 11.02
N ASP A 174 -0.13 4.04 10.30
CA ASP A 174 -0.42 5.47 10.17
C ASP A 174 -1.64 5.70 9.27
N ILE A 175 -2.69 6.29 9.85
CA ILE A 175 -3.92 6.65 9.15
C ILE A 175 -3.62 7.79 8.18
N ARG A 176 -4.15 7.70 6.96
CA ARG A 176 -4.04 8.78 5.97
C ARG A 176 -5.38 9.46 5.77
N LEU A 177 -5.39 10.78 5.84
CA LEU A 177 -6.48 11.63 5.36
C LEU A 177 -6.10 12.19 4.00
N SER A 178 -7.06 12.28 3.09
CA SER A 178 -6.81 12.80 1.74
C SER A 178 -7.92 13.73 1.27
N ALA A 179 -7.55 14.65 0.39
CA ALA A 179 -8.46 15.50 -0.35
C ALA A 179 -7.98 15.60 -1.81
N ALA A 180 -8.91 15.65 -2.75
CA ALA A 180 -8.60 15.87 -4.16
C ALA A 180 -9.58 16.85 -4.80
N TRP A 181 -9.08 17.66 -5.71
CA TRP A 181 -9.83 18.66 -6.46
C TRP A 181 -9.70 18.38 -7.95
N GLN A 182 -10.83 18.26 -8.64
CA GLN A 182 -10.85 18.15 -10.09
C GLN A 182 -10.40 19.49 -10.69
N LEU A 183 -9.25 19.52 -11.37
CA LEU A 183 -8.74 20.73 -12.04
C LEU A 183 -9.37 20.90 -13.41
N ALA A 184 -9.41 19.81 -14.18
CA ALA A 184 -10.02 19.76 -15.49
C ALA A 184 -10.48 18.33 -15.76
N CYS A 185 -11.59 18.18 -16.47
CA CYS A 185 -12.03 16.89 -16.99
C CYS A 185 -12.73 17.16 -18.31
N ARG A 186 -11.97 16.99 -19.40
CA ARG A 186 -12.43 17.21 -20.75
C ARG A 186 -13.08 15.93 -21.24
N ARG A 187 -14.23 16.11 -21.90
CA ARG A 187 -15.14 15.07 -22.41
C ARG A 187 -16.00 14.43 -21.31
N ALA A 188 -17.25 14.16 -21.67
CA ALA A 188 -18.26 13.60 -20.78
C ALA A 188 -17.97 12.15 -20.35
N ASP A 189 -17.02 11.48 -21.03
CA ASP A 189 -16.59 10.10 -20.78
C ASP A 189 -15.39 9.99 -19.83
N GLU A 190 -14.96 11.09 -19.21
CA GLU A 190 -13.86 11.14 -18.23
C GLU A 190 -12.51 10.66 -18.81
N THR A 191 -12.29 10.86 -20.12
CA THR A 191 -11.10 10.35 -20.82
C THR A 191 -9.90 11.30 -20.84
N ASP A 192 -10.01 12.55 -20.39
CA ASP A 192 -8.88 13.48 -20.27
C ASP A 192 -9.08 14.38 -19.05
N CYS A 193 -8.64 13.89 -17.89
CA CYS A 193 -8.93 14.50 -16.60
C CYS A 193 -7.67 14.65 -15.77
N SER A 194 -7.61 15.72 -14.98
CA SER A 194 -6.52 16.05 -14.09
C SER A 194 -7.04 16.51 -12.74
N ALA A 195 -6.38 16.08 -11.67
CA ALA A 195 -6.74 16.44 -10.30
C ALA A 195 -5.51 16.82 -9.48
N LEU A 196 -5.70 17.79 -8.59
CA LEU A 196 -4.78 18.11 -7.51
C LEU A 196 -5.13 17.24 -6.31
N ARG A 197 -4.15 16.62 -5.66
CA ARG A 197 -4.34 15.70 -4.54
C ARG A 197 -3.46 16.13 -3.38
N ALA A 198 -4.03 16.18 -2.19
CA ALA A 198 -3.32 16.41 -0.95
C ALA A 198 -3.57 15.26 0.03
N SER A 199 -2.58 14.92 0.84
CA SER A 199 -2.76 13.95 1.91
C SER A 199 -2.00 14.32 3.17
N LEU A 200 -2.53 13.87 4.30
CA LEU A 200 -1.90 13.93 5.61
C LEU A 200 -1.78 12.52 6.15
N LYS A 201 -0.57 12.09 6.48
CA LYS A 201 -0.32 10.85 7.24
C LYS A 201 -0.25 11.21 8.71
N LEU A 202 -1.12 10.62 9.53
CA LEU A 202 -1.18 10.83 10.96
C LEU A 202 -0.28 9.81 11.70
N PRO A 203 0.38 10.21 12.80
CA PRO A 203 1.28 9.32 13.56
C PRO A 203 0.51 8.37 14.49
N SER A 204 -0.39 7.55 13.93
CA SER A 204 -1.21 6.59 14.70
C SER A 204 -0.57 5.21 14.87
N GLY A 205 0.40 4.88 14.02
CA GLY A 205 1.21 3.67 14.10
C GLY A 205 2.32 3.77 15.15
N LYS A 206 3.09 2.68 15.29
CA LYS A 206 4.18 2.58 16.27
C LYS A 206 5.50 2.34 15.56
N ALA A 207 6.43 3.27 15.69
CA ALA A 207 7.75 3.19 15.05
C ALA A 207 8.55 1.96 15.47
N LYS A 208 8.61 1.65 16.78
CA LYS A 208 9.27 0.42 17.28
C LYS A 208 8.63 -0.90 16.80
N LYS A 209 7.46 -0.84 16.16
CA LYS A 209 6.76 -1.98 15.56
C LYS A 209 6.67 -1.89 14.04
N LEU A 210 7.35 -0.91 13.43
CA LEU A 210 7.36 -0.65 11.98
C LEU A 210 5.96 -0.52 11.36
N SER A 211 4.97 -0.08 12.15
CA SER A 211 3.62 0.19 11.63
C SER A 211 3.39 1.67 11.31
N GLY A 212 4.27 2.57 11.73
CA GLY A 212 4.20 4.00 11.45
C GLY A 212 5.51 4.70 11.78
N SER A 213 5.70 5.94 11.31
CA SER A 213 6.96 6.67 11.54
C SER A 213 6.99 7.48 12.85
N GLY A 214 5.83 7.69 13.49
CA GLY A 214 5.69 8.65 14.61
C GLY A 214 5.60 10.12 14.15
N GLY A 215 5.83 10.39 12.86
CA GLY A 215 5.75 11.72 12.26
C GLY A 215 4.47 11.98 11.48
N LEU A 216 4.05 13.24 11.46
CA LEU A 216 3.03 13.76 10.56
C LEU A 216 3.65 14.09 9.20
N ASP A 217 3.20 13.43 8.14
CA ASP A 217 3.65 13.77 6.78
C ASP A 217 2.54 14.47 6.00
N PHE A 218 2.92 15.37 5.10
CA PHE A 218 2.02 16.04 4.17
C PHE A 218 2.48 15.81 2.73
N SER A 219 1.57 15.48 1.82
CA SER A 219 1.88 15.43 0.39
C SER A 219 0.95 16.31 -0.42
N LEU A 220 1.48 16.82 -1.53
CA LEU A 220 0.74 17.52 -2.58
C LEU A 220 1.19 16.98 -3.93
N ALA A 221 0.25 16.54 -4.75
CA ALA A 221 0.51 15.91 -6.03
C ALA A 221 -0.49 16.32 -7.10
N HIS A 222 -0.05 16.21 -8.34
CA HIS A 222 -0.90 16.27 -9.51
C HIS A 222 -1.07 14.87 -10.09
N SER A 223 -2.28 14.55 -10.53
CA SER A 223 -2.63 13.28 -11.19
C SER A 223 -3.37 13.57 -12.49
N THR A 224 -3.10 12.78 -13.52
CA THR A 224 -3.72 12.90 -14.84
C THR A 224 -4.14 11.52 -15.35
N THR A 225 -5.30 11.46 -15.97
CA THR A 225 -5.82 10.30 -16.70
C THR A 225 -6.07 10.72 -18.15
N ARG A 226 -5.48 9.98 -19.09
CA ARG A 226 -5.68 10.16 -20.54
C ARG A 226 -6.02 8.84 -21.19
N THR A 227 -7.19 8.76 -21.80
CA THR A 227 -7.63 7.59 -22.56
C THR A 227 -7.58 7.89 -24.05
N TYR A 228 -6.91 7.00 -24.78
CA TYR A 228 -6.85 6.98 -26.22
C TYR A 228 -7.16 5.57 -26.72
N GLN A 229 -8.28 5.46 -27.44
CA GLN A 229 -8.81 4.17 -27.91
C GLN A 229 -8.95 3.16 -26.75
N ARG A 230 -8.11 2.12 -26.72
CA ARG A 230 -8.13 1.03 -25.75
C ARG A 230 -7.11 1.19 -24.63
N TYR A 231 -6.38 2.30 -24.62
CA TYR A 231 -5.32 2.58 -23.67
C TYR A 231 -5.73 3.72 -22.76
N THR A 232 -5.56 3.53 -21.45
CA THR A 232 -5.70 4.59 -20.45
C THR A 232 -4.37 4.77 -19.74
N PHE A 233 -3.80 5.95 -19.86
CA PHE A 233 -2.59 6.36 -19.18
C PHE A 233 -2.96 7.11 -17.90
N ASN A 234 -2.36 6.71 -16.79
CA ASN A 234 -2.42 7.43 -15.53
C ASN A 234 -1.01 7.88 -15.18
N TYR A 235 -0.80 9.15 -14.91
CA TYR A 235 0.52 9.63 -14.52
C TYR A 235 0.41 10.87 -13.64
N GLY A 236 1.42 11.07 -12.81
CA GLY A 236 1.40 12.12 -11.82
C GLY A 236 2.72 12.22 -11.08
N GLY A 237 2.75 13.17 -10.15
CA GLY A 237 3.90 13.40 -9.30
C GLY A 237 3.67 14.57 -8.37
N GLY A 238 4.55 14.70 -7.38
CA GLY A 238 4.35 15.64 -6.30
C GLY A 238 5.52 15.72 -5.35
N LEU A 239 5.23 16.36 -4.23
CA LEU A 239 6.15 16.56 -3.13
C LEU A 239 5.56 15.96 -1.85
N LEU A 240 6.41 15.29 -1.09
CA LEU A 240 6.16 14.79 0.25
C LEU A 240 7.02 15.58 1.23
N LEU A 241 6.38 16.26 2.16
CA LEU A 241 6.99 16.85 3.34
C LEU A 241 6.89 15.84 4.47
N ASN A 242 8.06 15.37 4.88
CA ASN A 242 8.23 14.40 5.94
C ASN A 242 8.29 15.11 7.30
N GLY A 243 7.44 14.67 8.23
CA GLY A 243 7.54 15.09 9.63
C GLY A 243 8.71 14.41 10.32
N ARG A 244 9.03 14.89 11.53
CA ARG A 244 10.03 14.25 12.38
C ARG A 244 9.62 12.82 12.69
N SER A 245 10.52 11.88 12.50
CA SER A 245 10.24 10.46 12.75
C SER A 245 10.92 9.97 14.02
N ASP A 246 10.26 9.07 14.74
CA ASP A 246 10.87 8.36 15.87
C ASP A 246 11.98 7.39 15.43
N LEU A 247 12.03 7.05 14.14
CA LEU A 247 13.07 6.24 13.51
C LEU A 247 13.68 7.02 12.35
N PHE A 248 15.01 7.06 12.28
CA PHE A 248 15.73 7.63 11.14
C PHE A 248 15.56 9.14 10.92
N ASP A 249 15.17 9.93 11.94
CA ASP A 249 14.98 11.38 11.81
C ASP A 249 16.21 12.08 11.17
N GLU A 250 17.41 11.67 11.57
CA GLU A 250 18.66 12.23 11.07
C GLU A 250 19.02 11.78 9.64
N GLN A 251 18.48 10.65 9.18
CA GLN A 251 18.71 10.10 7.84
C GLN A 251 17.59 10.47 6.85
N GLN A 252 16.42 10.79 7.35
CA GLN A 252 15.24 11.08 6.55
C GLN A 252 15.38 12.43 5.85
N LYS A 253 15.05 12.47 4.55
CA LYS A 253 14.92 13.73 3.83
C LYS A 253 13.60 14.41 4.22
N ALA A 254 13.67 15.67 4.63
CA ALA A 254 12.49 16.47 4.97
C ALA A 254 11.55 16.72 3.78
N LEU A 255 12.11 16.78 2.55
CA LEU A 255 11.35 16.95 1.31
C LEU A 255 11.75 15.87 0.31
N VAL A 256 10.76 15.16 -0.21
CA VAL A 256 10.93 14.09 -1.21
C VAL A 256 10.06 14.39 -2.42
N GLY A 257 10.66 14.42 -3.61
CA GLY A 257 9.91 14.43 -4.87
C GLY A 257 9.59 13.00 -5.31
N PHE A 258 8.40 12.79 -5.86
CA PHE A 258 7.98 11.51 -6.40
C PHE A 258 7.21 11.69 -7.71
N ALA A 259 7.22 10.66 -8.54
CA ALA A 259 6.48 10.61 -9.80
C ALA A 259 6.11 9.16 -10.11
N ASN A 260 4.93 8.99 -10.71
CA ASN A 260 4.36 7.67 -10.98
C ASN A 260 3.71 7.70 -12.36
N ALA A 261 3.74 6.58 -13.06
CA ALA A 261 3.09 6.44 -14.36
C ALA A 261 2.62 5.00 -14.58
N GLY A 262 1.49 4.84 -15.25
CA GLY A 262 0.93 3.55 -15.57
C GLY A 262 0.05 3.60 -16.81
N VAL A 263 -0.13 2.42 -17.40
CA VAL A 263 -0.96 2.20 -18.58
C VAL A 263 -1.88 1.01 -18.35
N ASN A 264 -3.14 1.20 -18.71
CA ASN A 264 -4.17 0.19 -18.71
C ASN A 264 -4.57 -0.09 -20.16
N TYR A 265 -4.62 -1.34 -20.58
CA TYR A 265 -5.04 -1.77 -21.92
C TYR A 265 -6.26 -2.69 -21.82
N GLN A 266 -7.36 -2.33 -22.49
CA GLN A 266 -8.58 -3.15 -22.56
C GLN A 266 -8.73 -3.81 -23.94
N PRO A 267 -8.44 -5.13 -24.06
CA PRO A 267 -8.55 -5.83 -25.34
C PRO A 267 -10.00 -5.85 -25.84
N GLY A 268 -10.20 -5.58 -27.13
CA GLY A 268 -11.56 -5.51 -27.69
C GLY A 268 -12.36 -6.79 -27.69
N ARG A 269 -11.66 -7.91 -27.75
CA ARG A 269 -12.28 -9.24 -27.70
C ARG A 269 -12.65 -9.66 -26.27
N PHE A 270 -12.11 -8.98 -25.26
CA PHE A 270 -12.23 -9.33 -23.84
C PHE A 270 -12.56 -8.09 -23.00
N PRO A 271 -13.79 -7.52 -23.10
CA PRO A 271 -14.18 -6.31 -22.39
C PRO A 271 -14.17 -6.47 -20.86
N TRP A 272 -14.20 -7.70 -20.36
CA TRP A 272 -14.08 -8.04 -18.94
C TRP A 272 -12.63 -8.04 -18.42
N MET A 273 -11.63 -7.84 -19.30
CA MET A 273 -10.21 -7.90 -18.95
C MET A 273 -9.52 -6.56 -19.20
N VAL A 274 -8.67 -6.14 -18.26
CA VAL A 274 -7.77 -4.99 -18.41
C VAL A 274 -6.37 -5.42 -17.99
N LEU A 275 -5.40 -5.25 -18.88
CA LEU A 275 -3.98 -5.46 -18.59
C LEU A 275 -3.39 -4.15 -18.07
N LYS A 276 -2.58 -4.20 -17.01
CA LYS A 276 -2.00 -3.00 -16.38
C LYS A 276 -0.49 -3.14 -16.26
N ALA A 277 0.22 -2.03 -16.47
CA ALA A 277 1.64 -1.89 -16.18
C ALA A 277 1.89 -0.52 -15.52
N GLN A 278 2.78 -0.47 -14.53
CA GLN A 278 2.99 0.73 -13.70
C GLN A 278 4.45 0.85 -13.24
N LEU A 279 4.87 2.10 -13.03
CA LEU A 279 6.14 2.53 -12.46
C LEU A 279 5.82 3.48 -11.30
N ASP A 280 6.44 3.19 -10.15
CA ASP A 280 6.26 3.88 -8.87
C ASP A 280 7.60 4.36 -8.32
#